data_AF-A0A9D5APV0-F1
#
_entry.id   AF-A0A9D5APV0-F1
#
_cell.length_a   1.000
_cell.length_b   1.000
_cell.length_c   1.000
_cell.angle_alpha   90.00
_cell.angle_beta   90.00
_cell.angle_gamma   90.00
#
_symmetry.space_group_name_H-M   'P 1'
#
loop_
_entity.id
_entity.type
_entity.pdbx_description
1 polymer ?
#
loop_
_entity_poly.entity_id
_entity_poly.type
_entity_poly.pdbx_seq_one_letter_code
_entity_poly.pdbx_strand_id
1 'polypeptide(L)'
;MHGKRKLRLHNHGETYEMNCPNFLFRFLPVPGIDWVGDVTIRCHETGLVAELGYIRQSFFGFGGNRRRIKGKIFDSLTMNVLYIVDGHWDSTVTLKDASNAEVRVIYDAKQILSGLHTPFVKDPENVWPTESALVWGELSQAIISNDWEKAREAKKTVEETQRILQRERESKREIWIPKHFIVSQSNEDGWSCSPIQKWVPDAPIVTL
;
A
#
# COMPACT_ATOMS: atom_id res chain seq x y z
N MET A 1 -0.31 0.50 -11.28
CA MET A 1 0.47 1.15 -10.21
C MET A 1 1.93 1.02 -10.57
N HIS A 2 2.62 2.16 -10.67
CA HIS A 2 4.06 2.20 -10.94
C HIS A 2 4.77 2.54 -9.63
N GLY A 3 5.68 1.68 -9.20
CA GLY A 3 6.39 1.84 -7.94
C GLY A 3 7.00 0.52 -7.47
N LYS A 4 8.16 0.64 -6.81
CA LYS A 4 8.85 -0.47 -6.17
C LYS A 4 8.93 -0.19 -4.68
N ARG A 5 8.75 -1.21 -3.86
CA ARG A 5 8.91 -1.15 -2.40
C ARG A 5 10.13 -1.98 -2.02
N LYS A 6 10.91 -1.48 -1.06
CA LYS A 6 12.07 -2.17 -0.51
C LYS A 6 11.89 -2.32 1.00
N LEU A 7 11.95 -3.55 1.49
CA LEU A 7 11.94 -3.87 2.92
C LEU A 7 13.31 -4.43 3.29
N ARG A 8 13.99 -3.82 4.25
CA ARG A 8 15.28 -4.29 4.75
C ARG A 8 15.13 -4.84 6.16
N LEU A 9 15.46 -6.11 6.35
CA LEU A 9 15.48 -6.76 7.65
C LEU A 9 16.91 -6.74 8.19
N HIS A 10 17.27 -5.69 8.93
CA HIS A 10 18.64 -5.45 9.38
C HIS A 10 19.24 -6.62 10.18
N ASN A 11 18.45 -7.27 11.04
CA ASN A 11 18.90 -8.39 11.85
C ASN A 11 19.26 -9.64 11.04
N HIS A 12 18.73 -9.76 9.82
CA HIS A 12 18.97 -10.88 8.92
C HIS A 12 19.92 -10.52 7.77
N GLY A 13 20.23 -9.23 7.60
CA GLY A 13 21.02 -8.76 6.46
C GLY A 13 20.29 -8.90 5.12
N GLU A 14 18.96 -8.99 5.13
CA GLU A 14 18.15 -9.29 3.94
C GLU A 14 17.44 -8.05 3.39
N THR A 15 17.33 -7.98 2.06
CA THR A 15 16.62 -6.93 1.35
C THR A 15 15.59 -7.51 0.39
N TYR A 16 14.32 -7.22 0.65
CA TYR A 16 13.20 -7.64 -0.17
C TYR A 16 12.72 -6.51 -1.07
N GLU A 17 12.78 -6.72 -2.39
CA GLU A 17 12.15 -5.84 -3.38
C GLU A 17 10.80 -6.42 -3.79
N MET A 18 9.77 -5.58 -3.85
CA MET A 18 8.44 -5.98 -4.28
C MET A 18 7.74 -4.88 -5.10
N ASN A 19 7.00 -5.30 -6.13
CA ASN A 19 6.08 -4.42 -6.85
C ASN A 19 4.72 -4.35 -6.13
N CYS A 20 3.74 -3.70 -6.76
CA CYS A 20 2.38 -3.54 -6.25
C CYS A 20 1.37 -4.16 -7.22
N PRO A 21 0.26 -4.75 -6.71
CA PRO A 21 -0.84 -5.13 -7.56
C PRO A 21 -1.50 -3.88 -8.16
N ASN A 22 -2.25 -4.06 -9.24
CA ASN A 22 -3.06 -3.01 -9.83
C ASN A 22 -4.45 -2.97 -9.19
N PHE A 23 -5.08 -1.81 -9.28
CA PHE A 23 -6.49 -1.65 -8.92
C PHE A 23 -7.35 -1.67 -10.17
N LEU A 24 -8.42 -2.46 -10.13
CA LEU A 24 -9.49 -2.42 -11.11
C LEU A 24 -10.73 -1.83 -10.45
N PHE A 25 -11.13 -0.64 -10.92
CA PHE A 25 -12.37 0.01 -10.52
C PHE A 25 -13.49 -0.36 -11.48
N ARG A 26 -14.63 -0.76 -10.91
CA ARG A 26 -15.85 -1.03 -11.65
C ARG A 26 -16.93 -0.09 -11.12
N PHE A 27 -17.68 0.52 -12.02
CA PHE A 27 -18.79 1.41 -11.64
C PHE A 27 -20.16 0.78 -11.96
N LEU A 28 -20.25 -0.09 -12.96
CA LEU A 28 -21.50 -0.76 -13.37
C LEU A 28 -21.29 -2.27 -13.58
N PRO A 29 -22.32 -3.12 -13.39
CA PRO A 29 -23.63 -2.80 -12.78
C PRO A 29 -23.57 -2.65 -11.26
N VAL A 30 -22.54 -3.23 -10.61
CA VAL A 30 -22.30 -3.09 -9.18
C VAL A 30 -20.92 -2.46 -9.00
N PRO A 31 -20.83 -1.28 -8.35
CA PRO A 31 -19.56 -0.66 -8.03
C PRO A 31 -18.66 -1.60 -7.22
N GLY A 32 -17.38 -1.64 -7.53
CA GLY A 32 -16.45 -2.52 -6.84
C GLY A 32 -15.00 -2.22 -7.18
N ILE A 33 -14.13 -2.62 -6.25
CA ILE A 33 -12.68 -2.49 -6.38
C ILE A 33 -12.09 -3.88 -6.20
N ASP A 34 -11.27 -4.30 -7.16
CA ASP A 34 -10.54 -5.55 -7.13
C ASP A 34 -9.04 -5.28 -7.27
N TRP A 35 -8.21 -6.01 -6.51
CA TRP A 35 -6.78 -6.09 -6.77
C TRP A 35 -6.53 -7.09 -7.90
N VAL A 36 -5.71 -6.72 -8.87
CA VAL A 36 -5.43 -7.53 -10.05
C VAL A 36 -3.96 -7.46 -10.47
N GLY A 37 -3.50 -8.53 -11.11
CA GLY A 37 -2.16 -8.62 -11.67
C GLY A 37 -1.15 -9.30 -10.74
N ASP A 38 0.07 -9.39 -11.22
CA ASP A 38 1.11 -10.20 -10.60
C ASP A 38 2.01 -9.36 -9.70
N VAL A 39 2.29 -9.91 -8.52
CA VAL A 39 3.18 -9.36 -7.51
C VAL A 39 4.35 -10.31 -7.34
N THR A 40 5.56 -9.78 -7.50
CA THR A 40 6.80 -10.49 -7.20
C THR A 40 7.42 -9.88 -5.96
N ILE A 41 7.81 -10.73 -5.01
CA ILE A 41 8.61 -10.36 -3.84
C ILE A 41 9.91 -11.15 -3.95
N ARG A 42 11.06 -10.45 -3.98
CA ARG A 42 12.37 -11.08 -4.17
C ARG A 42 13.35 -10.64 -3.09
N CYS A 43 13.99 -11.60 -2.44
CA CYS A 43 15.20 -11.36 -1.66
C CYS A 43 16.42 -11.64 -2.54
N HIS A 44 17.31 -10.65 -2.69
CA HIS A 44 18.48 -10.81 -3.54
C HIS A 44 19.58 -11.63 -2.86
N GLU A 45 19.67 -11.54 -1.55
CA GLU A 45 20.71 -12.18 -0.75
C GLU A 45 20.48 -13.69 -0.60
N THR A 46 19.22 -14.13 -0.48
CA THR A 46 18.89 -15.55 -0.32
C THR A 46 18.42 -16.24 -1.60
N GLY A 47 18.10 -15.47 -2.65
CA GLY A 47 17.52 -16.00 -3.88
C GLY A 47 16.05 -16.42 -3.77
N LEU A 48 15.40 -16.23 -2.60
CA LEU A 48 13.98 -16.53 -2.41
C LEU A 48 13.09 -15.56 -3.20
N VAL A 49 12.11 -16.12 -3.92
CA VAL A 49 11.14 -15.38 -4.71
C VAL A 49 9.73 -15.89 -4.42
N ALA A 50 8.81 -14.97 -4.15
CA ALA A 50 7.38 -15.22 -4.19
C ALA A 50 6.77 -14.59 -5.44
N GLU A 51 6.05 -15.37 -6.23
CA GLU A 51 5.23 -14.91 -7.35
C GLU A 51 3.76 -15.10 -6.99
N LEU A 52 3.01 -14.01 -6.91
CA LEU A 52 1.62 -13.97 -6.45
C LEU A 52 0.73 -13.33 -7.52
N GLY A 53 -0.26 -14.06 -8.03
CA GLY A 53 -1.29 -13.54 -8.91
C GLY A 53 -2.55 -13.13 -8.13
N TYR A 54 -2.93 -11.87 -8.25
CA TYR A 54 -4.24 -11.38 -7.80
C TYR A 54 -5.25 -11.57 -8.91
N ILE A 55 -6.16 -12.51 -8.70
CA ILE A 55 -7.06 -12.99 -9.75
C ILE A 55 -8.47 -12.51 -9.46
N ARG A 56 -9.02 -11.83 -10.47
CA ARG A 56 -10.43 -11.52 -10.55
C ARG A 56 -11.20 -12.72 -11.11
N GLN A 57 -12.37 -12.99 -10.57
CA GLN A 57 -13.29 -13.92 -11.22
C GLN A 57 -13.94 -13.31 -12.47
N SER A 58 -14.14 -14.12 -13.51
CA SER A 58 -14.90 -13.76 -14.71
C SER A 58 -16.41 -13.65 -14.42
N PHE A 59 -17.10 -12.85 -15.22
CA PHE A 59 -18.52 -12.48 -15.05
C PHE A 59 -19.53 -13.64 -15.24
N PHE A 60 -19.11 -14.85 -15.61
CA PHE A 60 -20.01 -15.93 -16.07
C PHE A 60 -20.30 -17.04 -15.05
N GLY A 61 -19.88 -16.91 -13.78
CA GLY A 61 -20.13 -17.91 -12.75
C GLY A 61 -20.98 -17.37 -11.60
N PHE A 62 -22.22 -17.83 -11.49
CA PHE A 62 -23.00 -17.73 -10.25
C PHE A 62 -22.21 -18.39 -9.11
N GLY A 63 -21.84 -17.63 -8.07
CA GLY A 63 -21.47 -18.18 -6.76
C GLY A 63 -20.00 -18.54 -6.48
N GLY A 64 -19.00 -17.92 -7.12
CA GLY A 64 -17.58 -18.12 -6.78
C GLY A 64 -16.98 -17.02 -5.90
N ASN A 65 -16.02 -17.39 -5.03
CA ASN A 65 -15.36 -16.47 -4.10
C ASN A 65 -14.52 -15.42 -4.86
N ARG A 66 -14.87 -14.14 -4.65
CA ARG A 66 -14.15 -12.97 -5.19
C ARG A 66 -12.75 -12.86 -4.55
N ARG A 67 -11.85 -12.04 -5.12
CA ARG A 67 -10.57 -11.63 -4.47
C ARG A 67 -9.58 -12.76 -4.18
N ARG A 68 -9.42 -13.67 -5.14
CA ARG A 68 -8.50 -14.79 -5.02
C ARG A 68 -7.05 -14.32 -5.14
N ILE A 69 -6.19 -14.89 -4.31
CA ILE A 69 -4.73 -14.82 -4.44
C ILE A 69 -4.19 -16.23 -4.68
N LYS A 70 -3.26 -16.35 -5.62
CA LYS A 70 -2.53 -17.59 -5.91
C LYS A 70 -1.07 -17.30 -6.06
N GLY A 71 -0.23 -18.29 -5.87
CA GLY A 71 1.17 -18.12 -6.17
C GLY A 71 2.05 -19.27 -5.75
N LYS A 72 3.34 -19.01 -5.81
CA LYS A 72 4.38 -19.93 -5.36
C LYS A 72 5.51 -19.16 -4.71
N ILE A 73 6.18 -19.81 -3.77
CA ILE A 73 7.44 -19.38 -3.20
C ILE A 73 8.49 -20.40 -3.65
N PHE A 74 9.57 -19.94 -4.24
CA PHE A 74 10.62 -20.79 -4.80
C PHE A 74 11.99 -20.17 -4.59
N ASP A 75 13.01 -21.02 -4.62
CA ASP A 75 14.40 -20.60 -4.68
C ASP A 75 14.75 -20.35 -6.16
N SER A 76 15.14 -19.12 -6.50
CA SER A 76 15.47 -18.75 -7.88
C SER A 76 16.82 -19.29 -8.36
N LEU A 77 17.70 -19.74 -7.46
CA LEU A 77 18.98 -20.36 -7.81
C LEU A 77 18.79 -21.81 -8.25
N THR A 78 17.96 -22.55 -7.49
CA THR A 78 17.70 -23.97 -7.76
C THR A 78 16.44 -24.21 -8.60
N MET A 79 15.60 -23.17 -8.78
CA MET A 79 14.26 -23.24 -9.38
C MET A 79 13.30 -24.19 -8.64
N ASN A 80 13.64 -24.58 -7.41
CA ASN A 80 12.82 -25.47 -6.61
C ASN A 80 11.66 -24.70 -5.96
N VAL A 81 10.44 -25.15 -6.24
CA VAL A 81 9.24 -24.63 -5.57
C VAL A 81 9.20 -25.18 -4.16
N LEU A 82 9.20 -24.27 -3.18
CA LEU A 82 9.16 -24.60 -1.76
C LEU A 82 7.72 -24.64 -1.25
N TYR A 83 6.91 -23.67 -1.69
CA TYR A 83 5.53 -23.55 -1.24
C TYR A 83 4.58 -23.07 -2.34
N ILE A 84 3.32 -23.45 -2.23
CA ILE A 84 2.20 -22.95 -3.04
C ILE A 84 1.30 -22.09 -2.18
N VAL A 85 0.97 -20.89 -2.65
CA VAL A 85 0.07 -19.95 -2.01
C VAL A 85 -1.30 -20.05 -2.67
N ASP A 86 -2.38 -20.20 -1.90
CA ASP A 86 -3.75 -20.14 -2.41
C ASP A 86 -4.70 -19.60 -1.32
N GLY A 87 -5.69 -18.82 -1.75
CA GLY A 87 -6.76 -18.37 -0.87
C GLY A 87 -7.39 -17.07 -1.34
N HIS A 88 -7.88 -16.29 -0.39
CA HIS A 88 -8.58 -15.02 -0.60
C HIS A 88 -7.95 -13.94 0.28
N TRP A 89 -7.52 -12.84 -0.33
CA TRP A 89 -6.80 -11.79 0.40
C TRP A 89 -7.68 -11.03 1.40
N ASP A 90 -9.01 -11.11 1.25
CA ASP A 90 -10.00 -10.54 2.18
C ASP A 90 -10.56 -11.59 3.17
N SER A 91 -10.07 -12.82 3.15
CA SER A 91 -10.50 -13.89 4.06
C SER A 91 -9.28 -14.71 4.52
N THR A 92 -9.09 -15.92 4.02
CA THR A 92 -8.02 -16.82 4.45
C THR A 92 -7.01 -17.04 3.33
N VAL A 93 -5.72 -17.00 3.64
CA VAL A 93 -4.65 -17.43 2.74
C VAL A 93 -3.89 -18.59 3.36
N THR A 94 -3.69 -19.62 2.56
CA THR A 94 -2.99 -20.85 2.94
C THR A 94 -1.68 -20.99 2.19
N LEU A 95 -0.77 -21.72 2.82
CA LEU A 95 0.52 -22.11 2.28
C LEU A 95 0.60 -23.63 2.31
N LYS A 96 0.80 -24.24 1.15
CA LYS A 96 1.03 -25.67 0.99
C LYS A 96 2.51 -25.93 0.77
N ASP A 97 3.12 -26.77 1.59
CA ASP A 97 4.51 -27.22 1.42
C ASP A 97 4.62 -28.17 0.23
N ALA A 98 5.59 -27.93 -0.65
CA ALA A 98 5.77 -28.72 -1.86
C ALA A 98 6.37 -30.11 -1.60
N SER A 99 7.07 -30.30 -0.48
CA SER A 99 7.78 -31.54 -0.14
C SER A 99 6.87 -32.60 0.49
N ASN A 100 5.99 -32.18 1.40
CA ASN A 100 5.14 -33.10 2.19
C ASN A 100 3.63 -32.86 1.99
N ALA A 101 3.26 -31.88 1.17
CA ALA A 101 1.87 -31.48 0.90
C ALA A 101 1.07 -30.95 2.11
N GLU A 102 1.73 -30.67 3.24
CA GLU A 102 1.10 -30.08 4.43
C GLU A 102 0.59 -28.68 4.11
N VAL A 103 -0.61 -28.36 4.61
CA VAL A 103 -1.26 -27.06 4.39
C VAL A 103 -1.42 -26.35 5.72
N ARG A 104 -0.95 -25.10 5.78
CA ARG A 104 -1.14 -24.22 6.95
C ARG A 104 -1.76 -22.90 6.55
N VAL A 105 -2.52 -22.30 7.45
CA VAL A 105 -3.05 -20.93 7.30
C VAL A 105 -1.93 -19.94 7.62
N ILE A 106 -1.67 -18.99 6.72
CA ILE A 106 -0.67 -17.92 6.91
C ILE A 106 -1.32 -16.55 7.13
N TYR A 107 -2.61 -16.43 6.82
CA TYR A 107 -3.38 -15.21 7.03
C TYR A 107 -4.85 -15.57 7.22
N ASP A 108 -5.47 -14.99 8.26
CA ASP A 108 -6.90 -15.04 8.51
C ASP A 108 -7.38 -13.60 8.79
N ALA A 109 -8.11 -13.02 7.83
CA ALA A 109 -8.61 -11.66 7.93
C ALA A 109 -9.52 -11.47 9.15
N LYS A 110 -10.33 -12.46 9.53
CA LYS A 110 -11.24 -12.34 10.68
C LYS A 110 -10.47 -12.26 11.98
N GLN A 111 -9.41 -13.06 12.12
CA GLN A 111 -8.53 -13.02 13.28
C GLN A 111 -7.73 -11.72 13.36
N ILE A 112 -7.24 -11.21 12.23
CA ILE A 112 -6.48 -9.95 12.22
C ILE A 112 -7.38 -8.75 12.50
N LEU A 113 -8.57 -8.71 11.89
CA LEU A 113 -9.51 -7.59 12.04
C LEU A 113 -10.12 -7.53 13.45
N SER A 114 -10.26 -8.65 14.16
CA SER A 114 -10.80 -8.64 15.52
C SER A 114 -9.89 -7.96 16.54
N GLY A 115 -8.58 -7.90 16.27
CA GLY A 115 -7.61 -7.19 17.11
C GLY A 115 -7.21 -5.81 16.57
N LEU A 116 -7.84 -5.34 15.49
CA LEU A 116 -7.49 -4.07 14.87
C LEU A 116 -8.29 -2.93 15.51
N HIS A 117 -7.59 -1.96 16.07
CA HIS A 117 -8.18 -0.78 16.67
C HIS A 117 -7.96 0.44 15.76
N THR A 118 -8.95 1.31 15.68
CA THR A 118 -8.86 2.52 14.83
C THR A 118 -7.72 3.41 15.33
N PRO A 119 -6.70 3.67 14.50
CA PRO A 119 -5.61 4.56 14.89
C PRO A 119 -6.08 6.01 14.98
N PHE A 120 -5.52 6.76 15.93
CA PHE A 120 -5.71 8.20 16.07
C PHE A 120 -4.40 8.92 16.39
N VAL A 121 -4.35 10.23 16.15
CA VAL A 121 -3.18 11.06 16.45
C VAL A 121 -3.23 11.47 17.92
N LYS A 122 -2.23 11.08 18.72
CA LYS A 122 -2.19 11.25 20.19
C LYS A 122 -2.15 12.71 20.65
N ASP A 123 -1.79 13.63 19.77
CA ASP A 123 -1.73 15.07 20.05
C ASP A 123 -1.70 15.86 18.73
N PRO A 124 -2.86 16.24 18.18
CA PRO A 124 -2.91 16.93 16.89
C PRO A 124 -2.28 18.33 16.92
N GLU A 125 -2.09 18.95 18.09
CA GLU A 125 -1.49 20.29 18.18
C GLU A 125 0.04 20.24 18.03
N ASN A 126 0.65 19.10 18.38
CA ASN A 126 2.09 18.89 18.30
C ASN A 126 2.57 18.25 16.98
N VAL A 127 1.67 17.98 16.03
CA VAL A 127 2.05 17.52 14.70
C VAL A 127 2.20 18.67 13.71
N TRP A 128 2.91 18.45 12.61
CA TRP A 128 3.12 19.49 11.60
C TRP A 128 1.79 19.94 11.00
N PRO A 129 1.58 21.25 10.75
CA PRO A 129 0.37 21.72 10.06
C PRO A 129 0.15 21.12 8.67
N THR A 130 1.20 20.54 8.08
CA THR A 130 1.18 19.85 6.79
C THR A 130 0.81 18.36 6.88
N GLU A 131 0.55 17.83 8.08
CA GLU A 131 0.11 16.44 8.24
C GLU A 131 -1.27 16.23 7.64
N SER A 132 -1.45 15.11 6.95
CA SER A 132 -2.69 14.80 6.20
C SER A 132 -3.94 14.84 7.09
N ALA A 133 -3.85 14.34 8.33
CA ALA A 133 -4.97 14.33 9.27
C ALA A 133 -5.45 15.73 9.66
N LEU A 134 -4.55 16.72 9.70
CA LEU A 134 -4.88 18.12 9.96
C LEU A 134 -5.38 18.80 8.68
N VAL A 135 -4.62 18.70 7.59
CA VAL A 135 -4.93 19.35 6.31
C VAL A 135 -6.30 18.94 5.79
N TRP A 136 -6.64 17.66 5.90
CA TRP A 136 -7.92 17.12 5.43
C TRP A 136 -8.95 16.93 6.53
N GLY A 137 -8.65 17.35 7.78
CA GLY A 137 -9.50 17.08 8.94
C GLY A 137 -10.93 17.57 8.77
N GLU A 138 -11.12 18.82 8.34
CA GLU A 138 -12.45 19.40 8.10
C GLU A 138 -13.23 18.65 7.00
N LEU A 139 -12.55 18.32 5.89
CA LEU A 139 -13.13 17.53 4.82
C LEU A 139 -13.57 16.16 5.31
N SER A 140 -12.70 15.46 6.05
CA SER A 140 -12.99 14.14 6.58
C SER A 140 -14.18 14.17 7.54
N GLN A 141 -14.28 15.16 8.42
CA GLN A 141 -15.43 15.34 9.32
C GLN A 141 -16.73 15.58 8.56
N ALA A 142 -16.70 16.45 7.54
CA ALA A 142 -17.87 16.72 6.71
C ALA A 142 -18.36 15.48 5.93
N ILE A 143 -17.42 14.65 5.42
CA ILE A 143 -17.75 13.37 4.78
C ILE A 143 -18.40 12.41 5.78
N ILE A 144 -17.83 12.27 6.98
CA ILE A 144 -18.37 11.40 8.03
C ILE A 144 -19.78 11.86 8.45
N SER A 145 -20.03 13.17 8.48
CA SER A 145 -21.34 13.74 8.80
C SER A 145 -22.32 13.78 7.62
N ASN A 146 -21.93 13.28 6.43
CA ASN A 146 -22.69 13.37 5.17
C ASN A 146 -23.06 14.81 4.75
N ASP A 147 -22.27 15.81 5.15
CA ASP A 147 -22.44 17.21 4.73
C ASP A 147 -21.60 17.47 3.47
N TRP A 148 -22.21 17.23 2.31
CA TRP A 148 -21.53 17.29 1.02
C TRP A 148 -21.18 18.71 0.56
N GLU A 149 -21.94 19.71 1.01
CA GLU A 149 -21.64 21.11 0.70
C GLU A 149 -20.42 21.58 1.50
N LYS A 150 -20.39 21.31 2.81
CA LYS A 150 -19.22 21.59 3.64
C LYS A 150 -17.98 20.82 3.17
N ALA A 151 -18.14 19.56 2.80
CA ALA A 151 -17.04 18.77 2.24
C ALA A 151 -16.48 19.41 0.96
N ARG A 152 -17.35 19.88 0.06
CA ARG A 152 -16.92 20.55 -1.18
C ARG A 152 -16.17 21.85 -0.89
N GLU A 153 -16.66 22.65 0.07
CA GLU A 153 -16.01 23.90 0.48
C GLU A 153 -14.63 23.64 1.09
N ALA A 154 -14.54 22.75 2.09
CA ALA A 154 -13.28 22.39 2.74
C ALA A 154 -12.24 21.86 1.72
N LYS A 155 -12.66 20.98 0.80
CA LYS A 155 -11.81 20.50 -0.30
C LYS A 155 -11.30 21.65 -1.17
N LYS A 156 -12.19 22.58 -1.56
CA LYS A 156 -11.84 23.72 -2.41
C LYS A 156 -10.82 24.63 -1.71
N THR A 157 -10.97 24.87 -0.42
CA THR A 157 -10.05 25.68 0.40
C THR A 157 -8.64 25.12 0.40
N VAL A 158 -8.49 23.80 0.65
CA VAL A 158 -7.18 23.13 0.63
C VAL A 158 -6.54 23.24 -0.76
N GLU A 159 -7.30 22.93 -1.82
CA GLU A 159 -6.79 22.94 -3.20
C GLU A 159 -6.40 24.34 -3.67
N GLU A 160 -7.19 25.38 -3.39
CA GLU A 160 -6.86 26.74 -3.82
C GLU A 160 -5.65 27.28 -3.04
N THR A 161 -5.53 26.97 -1.75
CA THR A 161 -4.34 27.32 -0.96
C THR A 161 -3.08 26.72 -1.61
N GLN A 162 -3.11 25.45 -2.03
CA GLN A 162 -1.97 24.84 -2.73
C GLN A 162 -1.69 25.48 -4.10
N ARG A 163 -2.73 25.87 -4.85
CA ARG A 163 -2.56 26.60 -6.12
C ARG A 163 -1.88 27.97 -5.90
N ILE A 164 -2.27 28.70 -4.86
CA ILE A 164 -1.64 29.99 -4.51
C ILE A 164 -0.17 29.77 -4.15
N LEU A 165 0.14 28.82 -3.25
CA LEU A 165 1.51 28.51 -2.85
C LEU A 165 2.38 28.05 -4.03
N GLN A 166 1.79 27.37 -5.01
CA GLN A 166 2.49 26.99 -6.24
C GLN A 166 2.82 28.21 -7.10
N ARG A 167 1.85 29.10 -7.36
CA ARG A 167 2.07 30.34 -8.13
C ARG A 167 3.14 31.22 -7.47
N GLU A 168 3.13 31.32 -6.14
CA GLU A 168 4.15 32.06 -5.40
C GLU A 168 5.55 31.49 -5.61
N ARG A 169 5.72 30.16 -5.50
CA ARG A 169 7.00 29.48 -5.77
C ARG A 169 7.48 29.72 -7.19
N GLU A 170 6.59 29.59 -8.17
CA GLU A 170 6.89 29.84 -9.59
C GLU A 170 7.34 31.29 -9.82
N SER A 171 6.67 32.27 -9.19
CA SER A 171 7.03 33.69 -9.30
C SER A 171 8.43 33.98 -8.74
N LYS A 172 8.83 33.26 -7.69
CA LYS A 172 10.15 33.36 -7.06
C LYS A 172 11.20 32.46 -7.71
N ARG A 173 10.81 31.64 -8.70
CA ARG A 173 11.63 30.58 -9.32
C ARG A 173 12.19 29.60 -8.28
N GLU A 174 11.42 29.35 -7.22
CA GLU A 174 11.74 28.39 -6.18
C GLU A 174 11.29 26.98 -6.59
N ILE A 175 12.18 26.00 -6.41
CA ILE A 175 11.88 24.60 -6.66
C ILE A 175 11.33 24.00 -5.37
N TRP A 176 10.21 23.27 -5.45
CA TRP A 176 9.70 22.51 -4.31
C TRP A 176 10.60 21.29 -4.05
N ILE A 177 11.07 21.15 -2.82
CA ILE A 177 11.96 20.07 -2.40
C ILE A 177 11.24 19.24 -1.31
N PRO A 178 11.14 17.91 -1.47
CA PRO A 178 10.56 17.05 -0.44
C PRO A 178 11.37 17.10 0.87
N LYS A 179 10.69 17.16 2.01
CA LYS A 179 11.33 17.31 3.34
C LYS A 179 12.04 16.04 3.83
N HIS A 180 11.57 14.86 3.43
CA HIS A 180 12.01 13.57 4.00
C HIS A 180 12.66 12.64 2.97
N PHE A 181 12.61 12.99 1.68
CA PHE A 181 13.07 12.13 0.61
C PHE A 181 13.92 12.89 -0.40
N ILE A 182 15.02 12.28 -0.80
CA ILE A 182 15.77 12.68 -1.99
C ILE A 182 15.10 11.97 -3.17
N VAL A 183 14.70 12.76 -4.15
CA VAL A 183 14.03 12.26 -5.35
C VAL A 183 14.94 12.53 -6.54
N SER A 184 15.18 11.50 -7.35
CA SER A 184 15.90 11.63 -8.62
C SER A 184 15.12 10.94 -9.73
N GLN A 185 15.32 11.42 -10.96
CA GLN A 185 14.72 10.85 -12.15
C GLN A 185 15.83 10.44 -13.11
N SER A 186 15.82 9.17 -13.54
CA SER A 186 16.69 8.69 -14.61
C SER A 186 15.84 8.25 -15.80
N ASN A 187 16.42 8.31 -17.01
CA ASN A 187 15.74 7.88 -18.23
C ASN A 187 15.51 6.36 -18.28
N GLU A 188 16.32 5.58 -17.55
CA GLU A 188 16.30 4.11 -17.57
C GLU A 188 15.43 3.51 -16.45
N ASP A 189 15.51 4.06 -15.22
CA ASP A 189 14.81 3.51 -14.03
C ASP A 189 13.61 4.35 -13.59
N GLY A 190 13.33 5.47 -14.27
CA GLY A 190 12.25 6.38 -13.91
C GLY A 190 12.54 7.14 -12.60
N TRP A 191 11.53 7.26 -11.74
CA TRP A 191 11.66 7.95 -10.46
C TRP A 191 12.25 7.04 -9.38
N SER A 192 13.32 7.50 -8.73
CA SER A 192 13.89 6.88 -7.55
C SER A 192 13.71 7.80 -6.34
N CYS A 193 13.41 7.21 -5.18
CA CYS A 193 13.30 7.93 -3.92
C CYS A 193 14.11 7.22 -2.83
N SER A 194 14.82 8.00 -2.03
CA SER A 194 15.57 7.52 -0.87
C SER A 194 15.33 8.43 0.32
N PRO A 195 15.23 7.87 1.55
CA PRO A 195 15.00 8.69 2.73
C PRO A 195 16.23 9.57 3.01
N ILE A 196 15.99 10.82 3.41
CA ILE A 196 17.05 11.74 3.84
C ILE A 196 17.62 11.30 5.18
N GLN A 197 16.72 10.91 6.11
CA GLN A 197 17.09 10.44 7.44
C GLN A 197 17.15 8.91 7.48
N LYS A 198 18.16 8.37 8.18
CA LYS A 198 18.28 6.92 8.43
C LYS A 198 17.19 6.42 9.39
N TRP A 199 16.79 7.25 10.33
CA TRP A 199 15.80 6.96 11.36
C TRP A 199 14.80 8.10 11.44
N VAL A 200 13.54 7.76 11.67
CA VAL A 200 12.48 8.72 11.99
C VAL A 200 12.00 8.44 13.41
N PRO A 201 11.54 9.46 14.15
CA PRO A 201 10.91 9.25 15.45
C PRO A 201 9.64 8.40 15.29
N ASP A 202 9.18 7.82 16.39
CA ASP A 202 7.93 7.09 16.42
C ASP A 202 6.77 7.98 15.96
N ALA A 203 5.87 7.41 15.15
CA ALA A 203 4.71 8.14 14.67
C ALA A 203 3.81 8.53 15.85
N PRO A 204 3.19 9.72 15.84
CA PRO A 204 2.24 10.15 16.87
C PRO A 204 0.90 9.40 16.76
N ILE A 205 0.86 8.27 16.06
CA ILE A 205 -0.32 7.46 15.81
C ILE A 205 -0.38 6.37 16.88
N VAL A 206 -1.49 6.31 17.59
CA VAL A 206 -1.75 5.32 18.62
C VAL A 206 -3.07 4.61 18.35
N THR A 207 -3.19 3.40 18.86
CA THR A 207 -4.41 2.60 18.84
C THR A 207 -4.90 2.43 20.27
N LEU A 208 -6.21 2.58 20.50
CA LEU A 208 -6.85 2.33 21.81
C LEU A 208 -6.94 0.84 22.11
#